data_AF-A0A661IAF9-F1
#
_entry.id   AF-A0A661IAF9-F1
#
_cell.length_a   1.000
_cell.length_b   1.000
_cell.length_c   1.000
_cell.angle_alpha   90.00
_cell.angle_beta   90.00
_cell.angle_gamma   90.00
#
_symmetry.space_group_name_H-M   'P 1'
#
loop_
_entity.id
_entity.type
_entity.pdbx_description
1 polymer ?
#
loop_
_entity_poly.entity_id
_entity_poly.type
_entity_poly.pdbx_seq_one_letter_code
_entity_poly.pdbx_strand_id
1 'polypeptide(L)'
;MILRRDTYEMLLRAYSKEIEREQHKLAYFEDGEVVFFWHEVLGAIQKLRREKVVDLGRMRRLLLSLVAIERRIKEKSGDGR
;
A
#
# COMPACT_ATOMS: atom_id res chain seq x y z
N MET A 1 7.35 8.72 -0.35
CA MET A 1 7.37 7.27 -0.65
C MET A 1 8.07 6.60 0.51
N ILE A 2 7.35 5.78 1.27
CA ILE A 2 7.86 5.18 2.52
C ILE A 2 8.76 3.97 2.25
N LEU A 3 8.50 3.24 1.17
CA LEU A 3 9.34 2.13 0.74
C LEU A 3 10.57 2.63 -0.01
N ARG A 4 11.67 1.87 0.09
CA ARG A 4 12.82 2.06 -0.80
C ARG A 4 12.37 1.88 -2.25
N ARG A 5 12.87 2.73 -3.14
CA ARG A 5 12.49 2.75 -4.56
C ARG A 5 12.60 1.37 -5.21
N ASP A 6 13.71 0.67 -4.99
CA ASP A 6 13.92 -0.65 -5.59
C ASP A 6 12.90 -1.69 -5.10
N THR A 7 12.52 -1.63 -3.82
CA THR A 7 11.49 -2.50 -3.25
C THR A 7 10.12 -2.18 -3.85
N TYR A 8 9.80 -0.89 -3.98
CA TYR A 8 8.55 -0.43 -4.60
C TYR A 8 8.45 -0.91 -6.06
N GLU A 9 9.51 -0.71 -6.86
CA GLU A 9 9.59 -1.15 -8.25
C GLU A 9 9.51 -2.67 -8.40
N MET A 10 10.20 -3.41 -7.53
CA MET A 10 10.13 -4.87 -7.50
C MET A 10 8.71 -5.35 -7.22
N LEU A 11 8.02 -4.76 -6.22
CA LEU A 11 6.65 -5.11 -5.88
C LEU A 11 5.69 -4.82 -7.03
N LEU A 12 5.85 -3.66 -7.70
CA LEU A 12 5.04 -3.33 -8.87
C LEU A 12 5.22 -4.33 -10.01
N ARG A 13 6.45 -4.73 -10.32
CA ARG A 13 6.70 -5.68 -11.40
C ARG A 13 6.16 -7.07 -11.08
N ALA A 14 6.34 -7.53 -9.84
CA ALA A 14 6.00 -8.89 -9.44
C ALA A 14 4.51 -9.09 -9.09
N TYR A 15 3.82 -8.03 -8.66
CA TYR A 15 2.45 -8.10 -8.11
C TYR A 15 1.53 -7.02 -8.66
N SER A 16 1.74 -6.57 -9.90
CA SER A 16 0.96 -5.48 -10.52
C SER A 16 -0.54 -5.73 -10.46
N LYS A 17 -0.99 -6.95 -10.80
CA LYS A 17 -2.42 -7.32 -10.83
C LYS A 17 -3.06 -7.26 -9.45
N GLU A 18 -2.36 -7.73 -8.42
CA GLU A 18 -2.83 -7.67 -7.04
C GLU A 18 -2.91 -6.23 -6.55
N ILE A 19 -1.90 -5.41 -6.86
CA ILE A 19 -1.86 -3.99 -6.52
C ILE A 19 -3.01 -3.24 -7.20
N GLU A 20 -3.25 -3.49 -8.49
CA GLU A 20 -4.38 -2.89 -9.24
C GLU A 20 -5.73 -3.29 -8.65
N ARG A 21 -5.90 -4.56 -8.27
CA ARG A 21 -7.12 -5.03 -7.59
C ARG A 21 -7.33 -4.34 -6.26
N GLU A 22 -6.30 -4.24 -5.43
CA GLU A 22 -6.38 -3.52 -4.15
C GLU A 22 -6.68 -2.03 -4.37
N GLN A 23 -6.03 -1.40 -5.35
CA GLN A 23 -6.27 -0.01 -5.72
C GLN A 23 -7.72 0.22 -6.19
N HIS A 24 -8.28 -0.68 -6.98
CA HIS A 24 -9.67 -0.59 -7.44
C HIS A 24 -10.67 -0.67 -6.28
N LYS A 25 -10.39 -1.48 -5.25
CA LYS A 25 -11.23 -1.50 -4.03
C LYS A 25 -11.23 -0.15 -3.31
N LEU A 26 -10.11 0.58 -3.35
CA LEU A 26 -9.97 1.90 -2.73
C LEU A 26 -10.70 3.01 -3.48
N ALA A 27 -11.19 2.76 -4.71
CA ALA A 27 -11.93 3.75 -5.49
C ALA A 27 -13.29 4.11 -4.88
N TYR A 28 -13.86 3.23 -4.05
CA TYR A 28 -15.15 3.42 -3.39
C TYR A 28 -15.08 4.18 -2.06
N PHE A 29 -13.88 4.51 -1.59
CA PHE A 29 -13.65 5.16 -0.31
C PHE A 29 -13.29 6.64 -0.50
N GLU A 30 -13.67 7.46 0.47
CA GLU A 30 -13.31 8.86 0.52
C GLU A 30 -11.82 9.05 0.83
N ASP A 31 -11.28 10.24 0.51
CA ASP A 31 -9.86 10.52 0.72
C ASP A 31 -9.44 10.42 2.18
N GLY A 32 -10.30 10.87 3.11
CA GLY A 32 -10.05 10.74 4.55
C GLY A 32 -9.94 9.28 4.99
N GLU A 33 -10.81 8.41 4.46
CA GLU A 33 -10.80 6.98 4.76
C GLU A 33 -9.54 6.30 4.19
N VAL A 34 -9.12 6.66 2.98
CA VAL A 34 -7.90 6.12 2.38
C VAL A 34 -6.64 6.55 3.15
N VAL A 35 -6.59 7.79 3.64
CA VAL A 35 -5.52 8.25 4.53
C VAL A 35 -5.55 7.49 5.87
N PHE A 36 -6.74 7.23 6.42
CA PHE A 36 -6.87 6.40 7.62
C PHE A 36 -6.31 4.98 7.40
N PHE A 37 -6.69 4.32 6.30
CA PHE A 37 -6.15 2.99 5.96
C PHE A 37 -4.64 2.99 5.75
N TRP A 38 -4.09 4.07 5.18
CA TRP A 38 -2.64 4.22 5.04
C TRP A 38 -1.94 4.17 6.41
N HIS A 39 -2.45 4.91 7.40
CA HIS A 39 -1.91 4.90 8.76
C HIS A 39 -2.02 3.53 9.43
N GLU A 40 -3.17 2.86 9.29
CA GLU A 40 -3.39 1.51 9.82
C GLU A 40 -2.41 0.48 9.24
N VAL A 41 -2.20 0.50 7.92
CA VAL A 41 -1.25 -0.40 7.23
C VAL A 41 0.17 -0.15 7.72
N LEU A 42 0.59 1.11 7.86
CA LEU A 42 1.91 1.46 8.41
C LEU A 42 2.08 0.97 9.85
N GLY A 43 1.07 1.18 10.70
CA GLY A 43 1.05 0.70 12.07
C GLY A 43 1.19 -0.82 12.15
N ALA A 44 0.47 -1.56 11.30
CA ALA A 44 0.55 -3.00 11.22
C ALA A 44 1.94 -3.50 10.77
N ILE A 45 2.56 -2.85 9.78
CA ILE A 45 3.94 -3.18 9.34
C ILE A 45 4.93 -2.95 10.49
N GLN A 46 4.83 -1.80 11.18
CA GLN A 46 5.70 -1.48 12.31
C GLN A 46 5.50 -2.46 13.47
N LYS A 47 4.26 -2.88 13.74
CA LYS A 47 3.94 -3.89 14.77
C LYS A 47 4.60 -5.23 14.44
N LEU A 48 4.44 -5.73 13.22
CA LEU A 48 5.10 -6.98 12.79
C LEU A 48 6.62 -6.93 12.93
N ARG A 49 7.23 -5.79 12.57
CA ARG A 49 8.69 -5.59 12.74
C ARG A 49 9.11 -5.59 14.21
N ARG A 50 8.34 -4.96 15.10
CA ARG A 50 8.63 -4.90 16.54
C ARG A 50 8.47 -6.25 17.22
N GLU A 51 7.39 -6.96 16.90
CA GLU A 51 7.07 -8.27 17.48
C GLU A 51 7.94 -9.41 16.92
N LYS A 52 8.81 -9.12 15.93
CA LYS A 52 9.66 -10.11 15.24
C LYS A 52 8.86 -11.29 14.68
N VAL A 53 7.59 -11.05 14.32
CA VAL A 53 6.70 -12.07 13.76
C VAL A 53 7.16 -12.41 12.35
N VAL A 54 7.55 -13.67 12.13
CA VAL A 54 7.96 -14.18 10.81
C VAL A 54 6.74 -14.63 10.01
N ASP A 55 5.83 -13.70 9.72
CA ASP A 55 4.73 -13.92 8.78
C ASP A 55 4.99 -13.14 7.49
N LEU A 56 5.76 -13.76 6.60
CA LEU A 56 6.12 -13.18 5.31
C LEU A 56 4.90 -12.97 4.41
N GLY A 57 3.87 -13.81 4.55
CA GLY A 57 2.64 -13.69 3.77
C GLY A 57 1.85 -12.44 4.16
N ARG A 58 1.72 -12.18 5.46
CA ARG A 58 1.08 -10.98 5.98
C ARG A 58 1.88 -9.72 5.69
N MET A 59 3.21 -9.77 5.85
CA MET A 59 4.07 -8.64 5.49
C MET A 59 3.91 -8.29 4.01
N ARG A 60 3.92 -9.29 3.12
CA ARG A 60 3.68 -9.07 1.68
C ARG A 60 2.33 -8.40 1.45
N ARG A 61 1.24 -8.92 2.01
CA ARG A 61 -0.10 -8.31 1.84
C ARG A 61 -0.12 -6.84 2.25
N LEU A 62 0.45 -6.51 3.40
CA LEU A 62 0.53 -5.12 3.89
C LEU A 62 1.35 -4.23 2.97
N LEU A 63 2.47 -4.73 2.44
CA LEU A 63 3.29 -3.98 1.47
C LEU A 63 2.53 -3.73 0.16
N LEU A 64 1.78 -4.71 -0.34
CA LEU A 64 0.95 -4.53 -1.54
C LEU A 64 -0.17 -3.50 -1.30
N SER A 65 -0.85 -3.57 -0.14
CA SER A 65 -1.85 -2.57 0.25
C SER A 65 -1.23 -1.17 0.34
N LEU A 66 -0.03 -1.04 0.93
CA LEU A 66 0.66 0.24 1.02
C LEU A 66 0.95 0.84 -0.36
N VAL A 67 1.46 0.01 -1.30
CA VAL A 67 1.71 0.46 -2.68
C VAL A 67 0.43 0.85 -3.40
N ALA A 68 -0.65 0.07 -3.24
CA ALA A 68 -1.95 0.38 -3.84
C ALA A 68 -2.52 1.72 -3.34
N ILE A 69 -2.42 1.98 -2.04
CA ILE A 69 -2.85 3.25 -1.43
C ILE A 69 -2.01 4.42 -1.96
N GLU A 70 -0.67 4.28 -1.99
CA GLU A 70 0.21 5.32 -2.53
C GLU A 70 -0.11 5.64 -4.01
N ARG A 71 -0.47 4.64 -4.82
CA ARG A 71 -0.88 4.84 -6.22
C ARG A 71 -2.23 5.55 -6.33
N ARG A 72 -3.23 5.15 -5.55
CA ARG A 72 -4.56 5.80 -5.52
C ARG A 72 -4.43 7.29 -5.18
N ILE A 73 -3.64 7.62 -4.16
CA ILE A 73 -3.40 9.02 -3.75
C ILE A 73 -2.71 9.81 -4.88
N LYS A 74 -1.73 9.21 -5.56
CA LYS A 74 -1.03 9.84 -6.70
C LYS A 74 -1.93 10.06 -7.90
N GLU A 75 -2.80 9.11 -8.25
CA GLU A 75 -3.75 9.26 -9.36
C GLU A 75 -4.70 10.44 -9.11
N LYS A 76 -5.31 10.53 -7.93
CA LYS A 76 -6.17 11.67 -7.56
C LYS A 76 -5.44 13.02 -7.57
N SER A 77 -4.17 13.03 -7.18
CA SER A 77 -3.35 14.25 -7.19
C SER A 77 -2.86 14.62 -8.60
N GLY A 78 -2.84 13.67 -9.54
CA GLY A 78 -2.45 13.86 -10.94
C GLY A 78 -3.60 14.27 -11.86
N ASP A 79 -4.84 13.96 -11.48
CA ASP A 79 -6.09 14.25 -12.23
C ASP A 79 -6.56 15.73 -12.12
N GLY A 80 -5.68 16.62 -11.64
CA GLY A 80 -5.92 18.06 -11.53
C GLY A 80 -5.44 18.87 -12.74
N ARG A 81 -5.43 18.29 -13.95
CA ARG A 81 -5.08 18.99 -15.20
C ARG A 81 -6.15 18.82 -16.26
#